data_AF-A0A3C0W0N0-F1
#
_entry.id   AF-A0A3C0W0N0-F1
#
_cell.length_a   1.000
_cell.length_b   1.000
_cell.length_c   1.000
_cell.angle_alpha   90.00
_cell.angle_beta   90.00
_cell.angle_gamma   90.00
#
_symmetry.space_group_name_H-M   'P 1'
#
loop_
_entity.id
_entity.type
_entity.pdbx_description
1 polymer ?
#
loop_
_entity_poly.entity_id
_entity_poly.type
_entity_poly.pdbx_seq_one_letter_code
_entity_poly.pdbx_strand_id
1 'polypeptide(L)'
;MKNWIFIVVGASLLWAPGTLRASSFATEVIDYEPGEGFAKDWATGAGFTKTGSILGPPSSVTQGEFGGPVTPFSPPYLLDQILSIGKGGQVTVKFDRPIRNESLNPFGLDFIVFGAAGFTITNGDFTGGGITDGSLFGQAEGGTRVSVSNDGETWFVLNSELAPAIDGYYPTDGSGDADVPVNPALGVAEIAEAGLAKLKELYGGSAGGTGFDLDWAIDADGEPVSL
;
A
#
# COMPACT_ATOMS: atom_id res chain seq x y z
N MET A 1 52.57 55.80 -4.37
CA MET A 1 52.51 54.37 -4.01
C MET A 1 51.06 54.05 -3.65
N LYS A 2 50.49 52.99 -4.23
CA LYS A 2 49.04 52.79 -4.43
C LYS A 2 48.45 52.04 -3.21
N ASN A 3 47.51 52.65 -2.49
CA ASN A 3 46.81 51.99 -1.38
C ASN A 3 45.78 50.99 -1.92
N TRP A 4 45.84 49.74 -1.47
CA TRP A 4 44.85 48.72 -1.80
C TRP A 4 43.94 48.49 -0.60
N ILE A 5 42.63 48.59 -0.83
CA ILE A 5 41.58 48.25 0.13
C ILE A 5 41.10 46.85 -0.22
N PHE A 6 41.14 45.92 0.74
CA PHE A 6 40.52 44.61 0.62
C PHE A 6 39.16 44.64 1.30
N ILE A 7 38.09 44.39 0.54
CA ILE A 7 36.75 44.19 1.06
C ILE A 7 36.54 42.67 1.15
N VAL A 8 36.33 42.16 2.36
CA VAL A 8 35.89 40.78 2.59
C VAL A 8 34.38 40.79 2.63
N VAL A 9 33.73 40.21 1.61
CA VAL A 9 32.30 39.95 1.62
C VAL A 9 32.09 38.57 2.23
N GLY A 10 31.61 38.53 3.47
CA GLY A 10 31.13 37.30 4.10
C GLY A 10 29.78 36.92 3.53
N ALA A 11 29.73 35.86 2.71
CA ALA A 11 28.48 35.26 2.28
C ALA A 11 27.97 34.34 3.40
N SER A 12 27.00 34.80 4.20
CA SER A 12 26.24 33.94 5.09
C SER A 12 25.27 33.10 4.26
N LEU A 13 25.59 31.83 4.07
CA LEU A 13 24.65 30.81 3.59
C LEU A 13 23.54 30.64 4.64
N LEU A 14 22.41 31.32 4.41
CA LEU A 14 21.16 31.01 5.09
C LEU A 14 20.68 29.66 4.58
N TRP A 15 20.87 28.61 5.38
CA TRP A 15 20.21 27.33 5.21
C TRP A 15 18.71 27.57 5.42
N ALA A 16 17.93 27.60 4.33
CA ALA A 16 16.49 27.46 4.43
C ALA A 16 16.21 26.02 4.90
N PRO A 17 15.57 25.81 6.06
CA PRO A 17 15.10 24.48 6.41
C PRO A 17 14.12 24.06 5.32
N GLY A 18 14.49 23.05 4.55
CA GLY A 18 13.53 22.37 3.67
C GLY A 18 12.40 21.87 4.57
N THR A 19 11.18 22.31 4.31
CA THR A 19 9.99 21.69 4.90
C THR A 19 10.03 20.22 4.53
N LEU A 20 10.33 19.35 5.50
CA LEU A 20 10.01 17.93 5.36
C LEU A 20 8.50 17.88 5.05
N ARG A 21 8.14 17.46 3.84
CA ARG A 21 6.76 17.04 3.60
C ARG A 21 6.57 15.76 4.41
N ALA A 22 5.62 15.80 5.33
CA ALA A 22 5.22 14.59 6.04
C ALA A 22 4.72 13.55 5.05
N SER A 23 4.97 12.29 5.37
CA SER A 23 4.56 11.16 4.56
C SER A 23 3.05 10.96 4.67
N SER A 24 2.38 10.52 3.62
CA SER A 24 1.02 9.97 3.69
C SER A 24 1.01 8.49 4.07
N PHE A 25 2.18 7.86 4.12
CA PHE A 25 2.37 6.43 4.41
C PHE A 25 2.83 6.19 5.84
N ALA A 26 2.68 4.95 6.29
CA ALA A 26 3.34 4.45 7.49
C ALA A 26 4.85 4.71 7.44
N THR A 27 5.39 5.22 8.54
CA THR A 27 6.80 5.63 8.66
C THR A 27 7.59 4.78 9.63
N GLU A 28 6.92 3.97 10.44
CA GLU A 28 7.53 3.16 11.48
C GLU A 28 6.80 1.81 11.63
N VAL A 29 7.56 0.75 11.82
CA VAL A 29 7.03 -0.55 12.27
C VAL A 29 7.25 -0.64 13.76
N ILE A 30 6.16 -0.69 14.52
CA ILE A 30 6.18 -0.74 15.99
C ILE A 30 6.48 -2.17 16.45
N ASP A 31 5.80 -3.14 15.84
CA ASP A 31 5.94 -4.54 16.18
C ASP A 31 5.63 -5.43 14.97
N TYR A 32 6.27 -6.59 14.92
CA TYR A 32 6.00 -7.61 13.93
C TYR A 32 6.27 -8.99 14.53
N GLU A 33 5.21 -9.77 14.63
CA GLU A 33 5.24 -11.16 15.09
C GLU A 33 4.80 -12.07 13.93
N PRO A 34 5.73 -12.75 13.25
CA PRO A 34 5.37 -13.66 12.17
C PRO A 34 4.59 -14.86 12.71
N GLY A 35 3.47 -15.16 12.08
CA GLY A 35 2.65 -16.32 12.33
C GLY A 35 3.14 -17.58 11.61
N GLU A 36 2.36 -18.65 11.72
CA GLU A 36 2.66 -19.91 11.06
C GLU A 36 2.47 -19.79 9.54
N GLY A 37 3.39 -20.36 8.76
CA GLY A 37 3.24 -20.45 7.30
C GLY A 37 3.41 -19.13 6.55
N PHE A 38 4.07 -18.11 7.14
CA PHE A 38 4.48 -16.93 6.38
C PHE A 38 5.29 -17.33 5.13
N ALA A 39 5.11 -16.57 4.05
CA ALA A 39 5.68 -16.86 2.75
C ALA A 39 7.22 -16.86 2.77
N LYS A 40 7.80 -17.69 1.91
CA LYS A 40 9.25 -17.74 1.69
C LYS A 40 9.54 -17.61 0.20
N ASP A 41 10.61 -16.88 -0.11
CA ASP A 41 11.14 -16.80 -1.45
C ASP A 41 11.49 -18.21 -1.93
N TRP A 42 10.97 -18.58 -3.10
CA TRP A 42 11.08 -19.94 -3.61
C TRP A 42 12.54 -20.32 -3.92
N ALA A 43 13.34 -19.36 -4.39
CA ALA A 43 14.69 -19.63 -4.88
C ALA A 43 15.70 -19.73 -3.74
N THR A 44 15.55 -18.90 -2.71
CA THR A 44 16.50 -18.77 -1.60
C THR A 44 16.01 -19.39 -0.30
N GLY A 45 14.70 -19.64 -0.17
CA GLY A 45 14.06 -20.07 1.07
C GLY A 45 13.99 -18.98 2.16
N ALA A 46 14.40 -17.75 1.83
CA ALA A 46 14.36 -16.63 2.76
C ALA A 46 12.92 -16.20 3.04
N GLY A 47 12.62 -15.83 4.28
CA GLY A 47 11.29 -15.35 4.66
C GLY A 47 11.00 -13.95 4.15
N PHE A 48 9.75 -13.71 3.72
CA PHE A 48 9.21 -12.37 3.47
C PHE A 48 8.94 -11.64 4.80
N THR A 49 10.00 -11.40 5.58
CA THR A 49 9.93 -10.89 6.97
C THR A 49 10.65 -9.55 7.14
N LYS A 50 11.05 -8.91 6.04
CA LYS A 50 11.74 -7.61 6.08
C LYS A 50 10.73 -6.50 6.33
N THR A 51 10.54 -6.10 7.58
CA THR A 51 9.54 -5.09 7.99
C THR A 51 9.68 -3.73 7.30
N GLY A 52 10.88 -3.36 6.83
CA GLY A 52 11.06 -2.15 6.03
C GLY A 52 10.35 -2.14 4.67
N SER A 53 9.88 -3.30 4.17
CA SER A 53 9.18 -3.42 2.87
C SER A 53 7.77 -2.83 2.87
N ILE A 54 7.20 -2.53 4.03
CA ILE A 54 5.84 -1.99 4.19
C ILE A 54 5.82 -0.53 4.67
N LEU A 55 6.95 0.18 4.55
CA LEU A 55 7.05 1.60 4.85
C LEU A 55 7.11 2.41 3.56
N GLY A 56 6.45 3.56 3.55
CA GLY A 56 6.40 4.40 2.35
C GLY A 56 5.39 3.91 1.29
N PRO A 57 5.50 4.42 0.05
CA PRO A 57 4.58 4.08 -1.03
C PRO A 57 4.74 2.61 -1.47
N PRO A 58 3.72 2.02 -2.11
CA PRO A 58 3.85 0.70 -2.72
C PRO A 58 4.96 0.69 -3.76
N SER A 59 5.49 -0.50 -4.02
CA SER A 59 6.55 -0.68 -5.01
C SER A 59 6.09 -0.26 -6.41
N SER A 60 6.88 0.57 -7.09
CA SER A 60 6.62 0.98 -8.47
C SER A 60 7.32 0.11 -9.51
N VAL A 61 8.44 -0.52 -9.12
CA VAL A 61 9.28 -1.34 -9.99
C VAL A 61 9.84 -2.50 -9.18
N THR A 62 9.80 -3.70 -9.75
CA THR A 62 10.51 -4.87 -9.27
C THR A 62 11.87 -4.96 -9.95
N GLN A 63 12.94 -5.08 -9.16
CA GLN A 63 14.31 -5.12 -9.67
C GLN A 63 14.72 -6.53 -10.13
N GLY A 64 15.75 -6.61 -10.97
CA GLY A 64 16.36 -7.88 -11.41
C GLY A 64 16.04 -8.27 -12.85
N GLU A 65 16.57 -9.42 -13.27
CA GLU A 65 16.52 -9.91 -14.65
C GLU A 65 15.08 -10.12 -15.16
N PHE A 66 14.20 -10.59 -14.28
CA PHE A 66 12.78 -10.80 -14.54
C PHE A 66 11.90 -9.68 -13.98
N GLY A 67 12.53 -8.57 -13.57
CA GLY A 67 11.87 -7.40 -13.02
C GLY A 67 11.19 -6.53 -14.09
N GLY A 68 10.59 -5.45 -13.64
CA GLY A 68 9.82 -4.53 -14.48
C GLY A 68 8.91 -3.64 -13.65
N PRO A 69 8.08 -2.80 -14.30
CA PRO A 69 7.06 -2.01 -13.62
C PRO A 69 6.12 -2.93 -12.83
N VAL A 70 5.80 -2.54 -11.59
CA VAL A 70 4.72 -3.18 -10.84
C VAL A 70 3.41 -2.77 -11.48
N THR A 71 2.63 -3.75 -11.91
CA THR A 71 1.34 -3.53 -12.57
C THR A 71 0.31 -4.53 -12.05
N PRO A 72 -0.98 -4.31 -12.32
CA PRO A 72 -2.01 -5.28 -11.96
C PRO A 72 -1.78 -6.70 -12.52
N PHE A 73 -0.97 -6.85 -13.58
CA PHE A 73 -0.60 -8.15 -14.17
C PHE A 73 0.78 -8.67 -13.72
N SER A 74 1.59 -7.83 -13.10
CA SER A 74 2.94 -8.14 -12.64
C SER A 74 3.13 -7.57 -11.23
N PRO A 75 2.58 -8.25 -10.21
CA PRO A 75 2.63 -7.77 -8.84
C PRO A 75 4.07 -7.78 -8.29
N PRO A 76 4.34 -7.07 -7.17
CA PRO A 76 5.62 -7.18 -6.48
C PRO A 76 5.87 -8.64 -6.08
N TYR A 77 7.13 -9.03 -5.92
CA TYR A 77 7.49 -10.39 -5.48
C TYR A 77 8.80 -10.49 -4.70
N LEU A 78 9.54 -9.39 -4.52
CA LEU A 78 10.83 -9.42 -3.83
C LEU A 78 10.66 -9.23 -2.31
N LEU A 79 11.66 -9.73 -1.57
CA LEU A 79 11.70 -9.67 -0.10
C LEU A 79 11.65 -8.24 0.46
N ASP A 80 12.07 -7.25 -0.32
CA ASP A 80 12.04 -5.83 0.03
C ASP A 80 10.79 -5.09 -0.45
N GLN A 81 9.83 -5.80 -1.07
CA GLN A 81 8.57 -5.25 -1.56
C GLN A 81 7.33 -5.79 -0.82
N ILE A 82 7.45 -6.95 -0.16
CA ILE A 82 6.34 -7.65 0.50
C ILE A 82 6.74 -8.02 1.92
N LEU A 83 5.79 -7.92 2.84
CA LEU A 83 5.84 -8.55 4.15
C LEU A 83 4.75 -9.62 4.23
N SER A 84 5.10 -10.83 4.67
CA SER A 84 4.14 -11.90 4.93
C SER A 84 3.92 -12.05 6.43
N ILE A 85 2.66 -11.99 6.86
CA ILE A 85 2.31 -12.09 8.27
C ILE A 85 2.23 -13.56 8.71
N GLY A 86 1.55 -14.40 7.94
CA GLY A 86 1.28 -15.79 8.33
C GLY A 86 0.10 -15.93 9.31
N LYS A 87 -0.37 -17.16 9.49
CA LYS A 87 -1.54 -17.45 10.32
C LYS A 87 -1.25 -17.15 11.80
N GLY A 88 -2.09 -16.30 12.40
CA GLY A 88 -1.98 -15.92 13.80
C GLY A 88 -0.83 -14.95 14.10
N GLY A 89 -0.16 -14.43 13.07
CA GLY A 89 0.82 -13.35 13.23
C GLY A 89 0.15 -11.98 13.18
N GLN A 90 0.94 -10.94 13.46
CA GLN A 90 0.51 -9.56 13.29
C GLN A 90 1.68 -8.65 12.87
N VAL A 91 1.31 -7.48 12.35
CA VAL A 91 2.22 -6.35 12.20
C VAL A 91 1.50 -5.09 12.66
N THR A 92 2.21 -4.25 13.41
CA THR A 92 1.73 -2.94 13.82
C THR A 92 2.61 -1.88 13.19
N VAL A 93 1.98 -0.97 12.44
CA VAL A 93 2.65 0.18 11.82
C VAL A 93 2.12 1.48 12.38
N LYS A 94 2.92 2.53 12.26
CA LYS A 94 2.59 3.87 12.70
C LYS A 94 2.83 4.89 11.61
N PHE A 95 1.88 5.80 11.47
CA PHE A 95 1.97 6.97 10.61
C PHE A 95 2.58 8.15 11.40
N ASP A 96 3.33 9.00 10.72
CA ASP A 96 3.88 10.23 11.31
C ASP A 96 2.76 11.26 11.61
N ARG A 97 1.67 11.19 10.86
CA ARG A 97 0.43 11.94 11.04
C ARG A 97 -0.75 10.99 11.25
N PRO A 98 -1.70 11.33 12.14
CA PRO A 98 -2.91 10.55 12.26
C PRO A 98 -3.65 10.44 10.92
N ILE A 99 -4.11 9.24 10.59
CA ILE A 99 -5.16 9.04 9.59
C ILE A 99 -6.41 9.76 10.09
N ARG A 100 -7.16 10.40 9.19
CA ARG A 100 -8.36 11.16 9.55
C ARG A 100 -9.51 10.77 8.65
N ASN A 101 -10.66 10.56 9.26
CA ASN A 101 -11.92 10.51 8.54
C ASN A 101 -12.35 11.95 8.19
N GLU A 102 -12.28 12.29 6.91
CA GLU A 102 -12.57 13.62 6.39
C GLU A 102 -13.61 13.51 5.28
N SER A 103 -14.58 14.43 5.25
CA SER A 103 -15.65 14.43 4.24
C SER A 103 -15.19 14.53 2.77
N LEU A 104 -13.91 14.87 2.54
CA LEU A 104 -13.29 14.96 1.23
C LEU A 104 -12.50 13.70 0.84
N ASN A 105 -12.39 12.71 1.73
CA ASN A 105 -11.74 11.45 1.43
C ASN A 105 -12.49 10.75 0.28
N PRO A 106 -11.82 10.40 -0.83
CA PRO A 106 -12.49 9.80 -1.98
C PRO A 106 -13.23 8.53 -1.60
N PHE A 107 -14.52 8.47 -1.97
CA PHE A 107 -15.42 7.36 -1.64
C PHE A 107 -15.62 7.09 -0.14
N GLY A 108 -15.21 8.02 0.74
CA GLY A 108 -15.23 7.85 2.19
C GLY A 108 -14.13 6.94 2.73
N LEU A 109 -13.08 6.66 1.96
CA LEU A 109 -12.00 5.76 2.37
C LEU A 109 -10.80 6.56 2.89
N ASP A 110 -10.35 6.23 4.08
CA ASP A 110 -9.39 7.00 4.88
C ASP A 110 -7.95 6.53 4.72
N PHE A 111 -7.74 5.25 4.47
CA PHE A 111 -6.41 4.68 4.22
C PHE A 111 -6.46 3.47 3.31
N ILE A 112 -5.30 3.09 2.75
CA ILE A 112 -5.17 2.00 1.78
C ILE A 112 -4.10 1.02 2.26
N VAL A 113 -4.39 -0.27 2.13
CA VAL A 113 -3.41 -1.35 2.30
C VAL A 113 -3.12 -1.99 0.96
N PHE A 114 -1.86 -1.96 0.54
CA PHE A 114 -1.41 -2.55 -0.71
C PHE A 114 -1.02 -4.02 -0.51
N GLY A 115 -1.56 -4.87 -1.38
CA GLY A 115 -1.29 -6.29 -1.39
C GLY A 115 -0.32 -6.72 -2.50
N ALA A 116 -0.15 -8.03 -2.64
CA ALA A 116 0.74 -8.65 -3.62
C ALA A 116 0.00 -9.53 -4.64
N ALA A 117 -1.33 -9.53 -4.63
CA ALA A 117 -2.14 -10.20 -5.64
C ALA A 117 -1.99 -9.53 -7.00
N GLY A 118 -2.19 -10.33 -8.06
CA GLY A 118 -2.26 -9.89 -9.45
C GLY A 118 -3.51 -10.42 -10.13
N PHE A 119 -3.93 -9.76 -11.21
CA PHE A 119 -4.97 -10.27 -12.10
C PHE A 119 -4.42 -11.38 -12.99
N THR A 120 -5.15 -12.48 -13.09
CA THR A 120 -4.81 -13.58 -13.99
C THR A 120 -4.96 -13.14 -15.44
N ILE A 121 -3.93 -13.40 -16.25
CA ILE A 121 -3.98 -13.22 -17.70
C ILE A 121 -4.69 -14.44 -18.31
N THR A 122 -5.78 -14.23 -19.05
CA THR A 122 -6.64 -15.30 -19.58
C THR A 122 -6.38 -15.63 -21.05
N ASN A 123 -5.77 -14.72 -21.82
CA ASN A 123 -5.45 -14.93 -23.24
C ASN A 123 -4.03 -15.48 -23.51
N GLY A 124 -3.22 -15.66 -22.46
CA GLY A 124 -1.84 -16.14 -22.55
C GLY A 124 -0.83 -15.14 -23.10
N ASP A 125 -1.18 -13.86 -23.26
CA ASP A 125 -0.26 -12.82 -23.71
C ASP A 125 0.46 -12.15 -22.53
N PHE A 126 1.66 -12.64 -22.24
CA PHE A 126 2.53 -12.07 -21.20
C PHE A 126 3.48 -10.98 -21.72
N THR A 127 3.34 -10.55 -22.98
CA THR A 127 4.22 -9.57 -23.64
C THR A 127 3.70 -8.13 -23.53
N GLY A 128 2.62 -7.92 -22.78
CA GLY A 128 2.00 -6.62 -22.52
C GLY A 128 0.58 -6.47 -23.10
N GLY A 129 0.11 -7.43 -23.90
CA GLY A 129 -1.26 -7.48 -24.43
C GLY A 129 -2.23 -8.38 -23.65
N GLY A 130 -1.84 -8.79 -22.43
CA GLY A 130 -2.65 -9.60 -21.54
C GLY A 130 -3.98 -8.95 -21.19
N ILE A 131 -5.03 -9.77 -21.11
CA ILE A 131 -6.35 -9.38 -20.61
C ILE A 131 -6.75 -10.28 -19.43
N THR A 132 -7.65 -9.81 -18.58
CA THR A 132 -8.16 -10.57 -17.42
C THR A 132 -9.66 -10.79 -17.48
N ASP A 133 -10.15 -11.82 -16.80
CA ASP A 133 -11.57 -11.98 -16.44
C ASP A 133 -11.88 -11.41 -15.04
N GLY A 134 -10.90 -10.76 -14.40
CA GLY A 134 -10.98 -10.22 -13.04
C GLY A 134 -10.63 -11.24 -11.95
N SER A 135 -10.28 -12.48 -12.29
CA SER A 135 -9.75 -13.45 -11.33
C SER A 135 -8.36 -13.05 -10.86
N LEU A 136 -8.05 -13.40 -9.61
CA LEU A 136 -6.78 -13.06 -8.96
C LEU A 136 -5.87 -14.29 -8.79
N PHE A 137 -4.58 -14.03 -8.67
CA PHE A 137 -3.58 -14.98 -8.19
C PHE A 137 -2.70 -14.33 -7.12
N GLY A 138 -2.03 -15.15 -6.30
CA GLY A 138 -1.05 -14.67 -5.31
C GLY A 138 -1.66 -14.06 -4.05
N GLN A 139 -2.97 -14.16 -3.86
CA GLN A 139 -3.67 -13.61 -2.70
C GLN A 139 -3.24 -14.29 -1.40
N ALA A 140 -3.21 -13.53 -0.32
CA ALA A 140 -3.14 -14.09 1.03
C ALA A 140 -4.41 -14.91 1.34
N GLU A 141 -4.27 -16.22 1.52
CA GLU A 141 -5.38 -17.08 1.95
C GLU A 141 -5.70 -16.87 3.44
N GLY A 142 -6.99 -16.79 3.76
CA GLY A 142 -7.49 -16.74 5.13
C GLY A 142 -8.12 -15.41 5.53
N GLY A 143 -8.65 -15.37 6.75
CA GLY A 143 -9.23 -14.15 7.31
C GLY A 143 -8.15 -13.17 7.76
N THR A 144 -8.31 -11.91 7.38
CA THR A 144 -7.50 -10.79 7.90
C THR A 144 -8.34 -9.96 8.85
N ARG A 145 -7.68 -9.35 9.84
CA ARG A 145 -8.30 -8.41 10.78
C ARG A 145 -7.49 -7.13 10.75
N VAL A 146 -8.17 -6.01 10.55
CA VAL A 146 -7.59 -4.67 10.62
C VAL A 146 -8.07 -4.02 11.90
N SER A 147 -7.13 -3.48 12.66
CA SER A 147 -7.42 -2.69 13.84
C SER A 147 -6.70 -1.35 13.76
N VAL A 148 -7.31 -0.32 14.33
CA VAL A 148 -6.78 1.04 14.37
C VAL A 148 -6.69 1.55 15.80
N SER A 149 -5.75 2.44 16.06
CA SER A 149 -5.51 3.02 17.37
C SER A 149 -4.90 4.41 17.24
N ASN A 150 -5.33 5.35 18.09
CA ASN A 150 -4.77 6.70 18.16
C ASN A 150 -3.64 6.83 19.21
N ASP A 151 -3.62 5.95 20.22
CA ASP A 151 -2.68 6.00 21.36
C ASP A 151 -1.68 4.83 21.36
N GLY A 152 -1.93 3.78 20.57
CA GLY A 152 -1.17 2.53 20.57
C GLY A 152 -1.53 1.58 21.71
N GLU A 153 -2.50 1.94 22.56
CA GLU A 153 -2.93 1.17 23.74
C GLU A 153 -4.35 0.64 23.56
N THR A 154 -5.28 1.49 23.09
CA THR A 154 -6.68 1.16 22.84
C THR A 154 -6.86 0.86 21.35
N TRP A 155 -7.32 -0.35 21.04
CA TRP A 155 -7.45 -0.84 19.66
C TRP A 155 -8.89 -1.13 19.30
N PHE A 156 -9.35 -0.57 18.18
CA PHE A 156 -10.67 -0.79 17.62
C PHE A 156 -10.55 -1.61 16.34
N VAL A 157 -11.41 -2.61 16.18
CA VAL A 157 -11.42 -3.48 15.00
C VAL A 157 -12.29 -2.87 13.94
N LEU A 158 -11.90 -2.96 12.67
CA LEU A 158 -12.82 -2.64 11.58
C LEU A 158 -13.79 -3.80 11.38
N ASN A 159 -15.09 -3.51 11.41
CA ASN A 159 -16.17 -4.48 11.27
C ASN A 159 -16.03 -5.26 9.96
N SER A 160 -15.85 -6.59 10.05
CA SER A 160 -15.67 -7.47 8.88
C SER A 160 -16.89 -7.59 7.96
N GLU A 161 -18.06 -7.11 8.38
CA GLU A 161 -19.24 -7.01 7.51
C GLU A 161 -19.15 -5.83 6.54
N LEU A 162 -18.33 -4.83 6.85
CA LEU A 162 -18.10 -3.62 6.05
C LEU A 162 -16.71 -3.62 5.41
N ALA A 163 -15.69 -3.97 6.21
CA ALA A 163 -14.30 -3.95 5.81
C ALA A 163 -13.99 -5.10 4.84
N PRO A 164 -13.45 -4.80 3.64
CA PRO A 164 -13.02 -5.81 2.69
C PRO A 164 -11.80 -6.58 3.21
N ALA A 165 -11.58 -7.79 2.69
CA ALA A 165 -10.35 -8.51 2.93
C ALA A 165 -9.15 -7.76 2.34
N ILE A 166 -8.04 -7.68 3.08
CA ILE A 166 -6.75 -7.24 2.53
C ILE A 166 -6.37 -8.16 1.38
N ASP A 167 -5.80 -7.58 0.31
CA ASP A 167 -5.35 -8.33 -0.88
C ASP A 167 -6.51 -9.07 -1.58
N GLY A 168 -7.74 -8.63 -1.31
CA GLY A 168 -8.97 -9.22 -1.84
C GLY A 168 -9.35 -8.74 -3.23
N TYR A 169 -8.94 -7.52 -3.61
CA TYR A 169 -9.15 -6.95 -4.95
C TYR A 169 -8.23 -5.75 -5.20
N TYR A 170 -8.26 -5.25 -6.45
CA TYR A 170 -7.45 -4.12 -6.93
C TYR A 170 -5.91 -4.28 -6.82
N PRO A 171 -5.31 -5.26 -7.52
CA PRO A 171 -3.85 -5.38 -7.65
C PRO A 171 -3.11 -4.05 -7.89
N THR A 172 -1.95 -3.91 -7.27
CA THR A 172 -1.17 -2.67 -7.29
C THR A 172 -0.77 -2.25 -8.72
N ASP A 173 -1.08 -1.01 -9.11
CA ASP A 173 -0.45 -0.30 -10.23
C ASP A 173 0.58 0.69 -9.69
N GLY A 174 1.86 0.31 -9.78
CA GLY A 174 2.97 1.10 -9.26
C GLY A 174 3.18 2.47 -9.92
N SER A 175 2.43 2.77 -10.99
CA SER A 175 2.44 4.08 -11.65
C SER A 175 1.29 5.00 -11.24
N GLY A 176 0.33 4.50 -10.45
CA GLY A 176 -0.78 5.28 -9.94
C GLY A 176 -0.43 6.12 -8.70
N ASP A 177 -1.38 6.94 -8.28
CA ASP A 177 -1.33 7.71 -7.05
C ASP A 177 -1.72 6.82 -5.87
N ALA A 178 -0.80 6.65 -4.93
CA ALA A 178 -0.99 5.78 -3.77
C ALA A 178 -1.82 6.42 -2.64
N ASP A 179 -2.17 7.71 -2.77
CA ASP A 179 -3.07 8.41 -1.86
C ASP A 179 -4.53 8.40 -2.35
N VAL A 180 -4.79 7.84 -3.55
CA VAL A 180 -6.12 7.79 -4.16
C VAL A 180 -6.62 6.35 -4.15
N PRO A 181 -7.74 6.03 -3.49
CA PRO A 181 -8.32 4.69 -3.52
C PRO A 181 -9.01 4.41 -4.86
N VAL A 182 -9.08 3.13 -5.25
CA VAL A 182 -9.94 2.70 -6.35
C VAL A 182 -11.41 2.88 -5.95
N ASN A 183 -12.26 3.26 -6.90
CA ASN A 183 -13.70 3.32 -6.67
C ASN A 183 -14.22 1.94 -6.21
N PRO A 184 -14.76 1.81 -4.98
CA PRO A 184 -15.19 0.51 -4.46
C PRO A 184 -16.38 -0.10 -5.22
N ALA A 185 -17.06 0.68 -6.08
CA ALA A 185 -18.09 0.16 -6.99
C ALA A 185 -17.51 -0.55 -8.23
N LEU A 186 -16.20 -0.53 -8.45
CA LEU A 186 -15.55 -1.21 -9.58
C LEU A 186 -15.51 -2.73 -9.35
N GLY A 187 -16.39 -3.47 -10.03
CA GLY A 187 -16.49 -4.91 -9.88
C GLY A 187 -15.76 -5.70 -10.97
N VAL A 188 -15.85 -7.03 -10.83
CA VAL A 188 -15.34 -8.00 -11.80
C VAL A 188 -15.97 -7.80 -13.19
N ALA A 189 -17.25 -7.44 -13.25
CA ALA A 189 -17.97 -7.27 -14.52
C ALA A 189 -17.39 -6.12 -15.36
N GLU A 190 -16.97 -5.02 -14.72
CA GLU A 190 -16.35 -3.88 -15.38
C GLU A 190 -14.91 -4.17 -15.81
N ILE A 191 -14.23 -5.10 -15.13
CA ILE A 191 -12.84 -5.50 -15.37
C ILE A 191 -12.72 -6.64 -16.39
N ALA A 192 -13.79 -7.40 -16.63
CA ALA A 192 -13.78 -8.49 -17.59
C ALA A 192 -13.29 -8.05 -18.98
N GLU A 193 -12.37 -8.84 -19.54
CA GLU A 193 -11.66 -8.60 -20.81
C GLU A 193 -10.79 -7.32 -20.83
N ALA A 194 -10.55 -6.68 -19.68
CA ALA A 194 -9.70 -5.50 -19.60
C ALA A 194 -8.22 -5.87 -19.75
N GLY A 195 -7.55 -5.19 -20.68
CA GLY A 195 -6.08 -5.12 -20.72
C GLY A 195 -5.54 -4.00 -19.84
N LEU A 196 -4.21 -3.90 -19.74
CA LEU A 196 -3.55 -2.99 -18.80
C LEU A 196 -4.00 -1.53 -18.96
N ALA A 197 -4.05 -1.01 -20.19
CA ALA A 197 -4.49 0.37 -20.44
C ALA A 197 -5.91 0.63 -19.91
N LYS A 198 -6.83 -0.33 -20.10
CA LYS A 198 -8.21 -0.19 -19.62
C LYS A 198 -8.29 -0.26 -18.10
N LEU A 199 -7.51 -1.13 -17.47
CA LEU A 199 -7.42 -1.21 -16.01
C LEU A 199 -6.98 0.14 -15.41
N LYS A 200 -5.98 0.80 -15.99
CA LYS A 200 -5.52 2.12 -15.54
C LYS A 200 -6.59 3.19 -15.64
N GLU A 201 -7.39 3.18 -16.70
CA GLU A 201 -8.54 4.08 -16.83
C GLU A 201 -9.59 3.79 -15.75
N LEU A 202 -9.89 2.51 -15.49
CA LEU A 202 -10.88 2.09 -14.50
C LEU A 202 -10.44 2.44 -13.06
N TYR A 203 -9.14 2.38 -12.77
CA TYR A 203 -8.57 2.77 -11.48
C TYR A 203 -8.62 4.29 -11.27
N GLY A 204 -8.90 5.08 -12.31
CA GLY A 204 -9.09 6.52 -12.17
C GLY A 204 -7.85 7.27 -11.65
N GLY A 205 -6.65 6.71 -11.89
CA GLY A 205 -5.38 7.26 -11.40
C GLY A 205 -4.90 6.68 -10.07
N SER A 206 -5.68 5.81 -9.39
CA SER A 206 -5.26 5.09 -8.19
C SER A 206 -4.12 4.11 -8.45
N ALA A 207 -3.27 3.90 -7.45
CA ALA A 207 -2.27 2.82 -7.42
C ALA A 207 -2.86 1.43 -7.06
N GLY A 208 -4.17 1.30 -6.90
CA GLY A 208 -4.80 0.05 -6.46
C GLY A 208 -4.89 -0.06 -4.94
N GLY A 209 -4.85 -1.29 -4.42
CA GLY A 209 -4.92 -1.58 -3.00
C GLY A 209 -6.34 -1.61 -2.43
N THR A 210 -6.44 -2.10 -1.21
CA THR A 210 -7.69 -2.21 -0.46
C THR A 210 -7.88 -0.96 0.39
N GLY A 211 -8.94 -0.18 0.13
CA GLY A 211 -9.29 0.99 0.93
C GLY A 211 -10.12 0.65 2.17
N PHE A 212 -9.93 1.42 3.24
CA PHE A 212 -10.59 1.27 4.53
C PHE A 212 -11.09 2.60 5.08
N ASP A 213 -12.20 2.56 5.82
CA ASP A 213 -12.85 3.71 6.46
C ASP A 213 -12.85 3.51 7.98
N LEU A 214 -12.49 4.55 8.73
CA LEU A 214 -12.45 4.55 10.19
C LEU A 214 -13.84 4.48 10.81
N ASP A 215 -14.91 4.89 10.11
CA ASP A 215 -16.29 4.73 10.58
C ASP A 215 -16.72 3.25 10.66
N TRP A 216 -15.91 2.32 10.13
CA TRP A 216 -16.13 0.88 10.31
C TRP A 216 -15.60 0.35 11.64
N ALA A 217 -14.97 1.19 12.46
CA ALA A 217 -14.45 0.79 13.77
C ALA A 217 -15.57 0.38 14.74
N ILE A 218 -15.34 -0.73 15.44
CA ILE A 218 -16.22 -1.24 16.50
C ILE A 218 -15.43 -1.46 17.79
N ASP A 219 -16.12 -1.33 18.92
CA ASP A 219 -15.58 -1.65 20.24
C ASP A 219 -15.63 -3.17 20.54
N ALA A 220 -15.30 -3.54 21.79
CA ALA A 220 -15.28 -4.93 22.22
C ALA A 220 -16.68 -5.58 22.29
N ASP A 221 -17.73 -4.77 22.39
CA ASP A 221 -19.13 -5.22 22.40
C ASP A 221 -19.71 -5.28 20.98
N GLY A 222 -18.96 -4.80 19.98
CA GLY A 222 -19.34 -4.78 18.57
C GLY A 222 -20.12 -3.52 18.17
N GLU A 223 -20.17 -2.51 19.03
CA GLU A 223 -20.87 -1.26 18.76
C GLU A 223 -19.97 -0.30 17.96
N PRO A 224 -20.52 0.44 16.97
CA PRO A 224 -19.76 1.41 16.19
C PRO A 224 -19.11 2.49 17.05
N VAL A 225 -17.88 2.87 16.70
CA VAL A 225 -17.10 3.92 17.37
C VAL A 225 -16.72 4.99 16.36
N SER A 226 -16.93 6.26 16.71
CA SER A 226 -16.40 7.39 15.96
C SER A 226 -14.99 7.71 16.42
N LEU A 227 -14.03 7.69 15.50
CA LEU A 227 -12.61 7.94 15.74
C LEU A 227 -12.14 9.32 15.28
#